data_AF-A0A0A0SMV0-F1
#
_entry.id   AF-A0A0A0SMV0-F1
#
_cell.length_a   1.000
_cell.length_b   1.000
_cell.length_c   1.000
_cell.angle_alpha   90.00
_cell.angle_beta   90.00
_cell.angle_gamma   90.00
#
_symmetry.space_group_name_H-M   'P 1'
#
loop_
_entity.id
_entity.type
_entity.pdbx_description
1 polymer ?
#
loop_
_entity_poly.entity_id
_entity_poly.type
_entity_poly.pdbx_seq_one_letter_code
_entity_poly.pdbx_strand_id
1 'polypeptide(L)'
;MKRKIKDELFAHNLYINQVSDLLLWHFDDHKQAAEYFGVTPQTVKNWLKKGNWPLSVVRLLLIMHRGYLPISPLWRGFKIRGDVLYTPGGRELSAYDLMELDIRMSLKTTSNVVQFRRKKKKRYRLKSKQGLRKPC
;
A
#
# COMPACT_ATOMS: atom_id res chain seq x y z
N MET A 1 16.77 9.60 -21.37
CA MET A 1 15.58 9.50 -20.49
C MET A 1 14.65 8.34 -20.87
N LYS A 2 14.25 8.19 -22.15
CA LYS A 2 13.36 7.10 -22.61
C LYS A 2 13.80 5.67 -22.24
N ARG A 3 15.10 5.36 -22.22
CA ARG A 3 15.62 4.04 -21.79
C ARG A 3 15.23 3.73 -20.33
N LYS A 4 15.52 4.66 -19.40
CA LYS A 4 15.19 4.51 -17.97
C LYS A 4 13.70 4.24 -17.71
N ILE A 5 12.81 4.89 -18.46
CA ILE A 5 11.36 4.67 -18.33
C ILE A 5 10.99 3.26 -18.83
N LYS A 6 11.53 2.83 -19.97
CA LYS A 6 11.30 1.47 -20.49
C LYS A 6 11.78 0.40 -19.52
N ASP A 7 12.97 0.60 -18.94
CA ASP A 7 13.56 -0.33 -17.98
C ASP A 7 12.70 -0.44 -16.71
N GLU A 8 12.20 0.69 -16.20
CA GLU A 8 11.26 0.69 -15.05
C GLU A 8 9.95 -0.01 -15.37
N LEU A 9 9.32 0.30 -16.51
CA LEU A 9 8.07 -0.34 -16.89
C LEU A 9 8.26 -1.85 -17.07
N PHE A 10 9.35 -2.27 -17.71
CA PHE A 10 9.66 -3.68 -17.91
C PHE A 10 9.87 -4.41 -16.57
N ALA A 11 10.52 -3.78 -15.59
CA ALA A 11 10.64 -4.33 -14.23
C ALA A 11 9.27 -4.55 -13.53
N HIS A 12 8.21 -3.94 -14.05
CA HIS A 12 6.83 -4.09 -13.60
C HIS A 12 5.94 -4.88 -14.54
N ASN A 13 6.51 -5.56 -15.55
CA ASN A 13 5.77 -6.25 -16.61
C ASN A 13 4.80 -5.33 -17.37
N LEU A 14 5.20 -4.07 -17.56
CA LEU A 14 4.44 -3.06 -18.26
C LEU A 14 5.20 -2.57 -19.49
N TYR A 15 4.44 -2.15 -20.50
CA TYR A 15 4.93 -1.57 -21.74
C TYR A 15 4.68 -0.05 -21.77
N ILE A 16 5.44 0.68 -22.57
CA ILE A 16 5.41 2.16 -22.59
C ILE A 16 4.06 2.75 -23.04
N ASN A 17 3.34 2.03 -23.88
CA ASN A 17 1.98 2.38 -24.30
C ASN A 17 0.97 2.25 -23.14
N GLN A 18 1.26 1.44 -22.11
CA GLN A 18 0.35 1.22 -20.99
C GLN A 18 0.40 2.35 -19.95
N VAL A 19 1.32 3.31 -20.04
CA VAL A 19 1.33 4.46 -19.11
C VAL A 19 0.07 5.31 -19.27
N SER A 20 -0.43 5.45 -20.50
CA SER A 20 -1.70 6.11 -20.77
C SER A 20 -2.87 5.36 -20.13
N ASP A 21 -2.87 4.02 -20.23
CA ASP A 21 -3.90 3.18 -19.63
C ASP A 21 -3.89 3.29 -18.10
N LEU A 22 -2.71 3.37 -17.48
CA LEU A 22 -2.58 3.61 -16.04
C LEU A 22 -3.17 4.97 -15.63
N LEU A 23 -2.94 6.01 -16.42
CA LEU A 23 -3.52 7.31 -16.15
C LEU A 23 -5.06 7.25 -16.21
N LEU A 24 -5.61 6.64 -17.27
CA LEU A 24 -7.06 6.49 -17.46
C LEU A 24 -7.71 5.58 -16.43
N TRP A 25 -6.98 4.61 -15.88
CA TRP A 25 -7.46 3.74 -14.81
C TRP A 25 -7.65 4.48 -13.47
N HIS A 26 -6.85 5.53 -13.24
CA HIS A 26 -6.77 6.19 -11.94
C HIS A 26 -7.47 7.55 -11.88
N PHE A 27 -7.74 8.17 -13.02
CA PHE A 27 -8.32 9.51 -13.10
C PHE A 27 -9.46 9.54 -14.12
N ASP A 28 -10.58 10.14 -13.74
CA ASP A 28 -11.77 10.26 -14.59
C ASP A 28 -11.60 11.34 -15.68
N ASP A 29 -10.82 12.38 -15.39
CA ASP A 29 -10.50 13.47 -16.33
C ASP A 29 -9.07 13.99 -16.14
N HIS A 30 -8.53 14.60 -17.21
CA HIS A 30 -7.24 15.27 -17.21
C HIS A 30 -7.13 16.38 -16.17
N LYS A 31 -8.23 17.03 -15.79
CA LYS A 31 -8.22 18.05 -14.73
C LYS A 31 -7.86 17.44 -13.37
N GLN A 32 -8.45 16.31 -13.05
CA GLN A 32 -8.18 15.58 -11.80
C GLN A 32 -6.72 15.09 -11.76
N ALA A 33 -6.23 14.54 -12.87
CA ALA A 33 -4.83 14.15 -12.98
C ALA A 33 -3.88 15.36 -12.84
N ALA A 34 -4.22 16.48 -13.47
CA ALA A 34 -3.43 17.70 -13.43
C ALA A 34 -3.33 18.27 -12.00
N GLU A 35 -4.45 18.30 -11.28
CA GLU A 35 -4.50 18.69 -9.87
C GLU A 35 -3.63 17.76 -9.01
N TYR A 36 -3.75 16.44 -9.18
CA TYR A 36 -2.95 15.47 -8.44
C TYR A 36 -1.43 15.62 -8.67
N PHE A 37 -1.02 15.87 -9.92
CA PHE A 37 0.40 16.04 -10.27
C PHE A 37 0.91 17.48 -10.08
N GLY A 38 0.06 18.43 -9.69
CA GLY A 38 0.44 19.85 -9.54
C GLY A 38 0.86 20.51 -10.86
N VAL A 39 0.21 20.14 -11.98
CA VAL A 39 0.50 20.66 -13.33
C VAL A 39 -0.76 21.22 -13.99
N THR A 40 -0.63 21.78 -15.19
CA THR A 40 -1.80 22.22 -15.97
C THR A 40 -2.44 21.05 -16.75
N PRO A 41 -3.75 21.07 -17.02
CA PRO A 41 -4.42 20.05 -17.85
C PRO A 41 -3.81 19.93 -19.26
N GLN A 42 -3.27 21.02 -19.80
CA GLN A 42 -2.59 21.01 -21.08
C GLN A 42 -1.29 20.19 -21.05
N THR A 43 -0.57 20.21 -19.94
CA THR A 43 0.64 19.39 -19.74
C THR A 43 0.29 17.90 -19.75
N VAL A 44 -0.79 17.49 -19.09
CA VAL A 44 -1.28 16.10 -19.12
C VAL A 44 -1.65 15.67 -20.55
N LYS A 45 -2.40 16.51 -21.27
CA LYS A 45 -2.74 16.26 -22.68
C LYS A 45 -1.48 16.11 -23.56
N ASN A 46 -0.46 16.93 -23.31
CA ASN A 46 0.81 16.85 -24.03
C ASN A 46 1.54 15.52 -23.78
N TRP A 47 1.54 15.02 -22.54
CA TRP A 47 2.13 13.72 -22.21
C TRP A 47 1.45 12.58 -22.96
N LEU A 48 0.11 12.57 -22.98
CA LEU A 48 -0.68 11.57 -23.70
C LEU A 48 -0.42 11.62 -25.22
N LYS A 49 -0.38 12.82 -25.81
CA LYS A 49 -0.18 12.99 -27.25
C LYS A 49 1.24 12.68 -27.70
N LYS A 50 2.25 13.12 -26.94
CA LYS A 50 3.67 13.03 -27.34
C LYS A 50 4.40 11.81 -26.75
N GLY A 51 3.82 11.15 -25.76
CA GLY A 51 4.46 10.05 -25.01
C GLY A 51 5.70 10.48 -24.22
N ASN A 52 5.83 11.77 -23.89
CA ASN A 52 6.99 12.34 -23.22
C ASN A 52 6.79 12.46 -21.70
N TRP A 53 6.50 11.33 -21.07
CA TRP A 53 6.23 11.25 -19.63
C TRP A 53 7.47 11.58 -18.78
N PRO A 54 7.36 12.45 -17.77
CA PRO A 54 8.39 12.59 -16.75
C PRO A 54 8.53 11.29 -15.95
N LEU A 55 9.77 10.92 -15.59
CA LEU A 55 10.04 9.70 -14.82
C LEU A 55 9.31 9.69 -13.46
N SER A 56 9.22 10.85 -12.80
CA SER A 56 8.50 11.01 -11.54
C SER A 56 7.02 10.66 -11.67
N VAL A 57 6.36 11.10 -12.74
CA VAL A 57 4.96 10.82 -13.02
C VAL A 57 4.74 9.32 -13.24
N VAL A 58 5.61 8.68 -14.03
CA VAL A 58 5.54 7.22 -14.27
C VAL A 58 5.68 6.46 -12.95
N ARG A 59 6.66 6.81 -12.11
CA ARG A 59 6.84 6.17 -10.79
C ARG A 59 5.64 6.34 -9.88
N LEU A 60 5.06 7.54 -9.82
CA LEU A 60 3.85 7.82 -9.04
C LEU A 60 2.66 6.98 -9.53
N LEU A 61 2.45 6.89 -10.84
CA LEU A 61 1.41 6.04 -11.43
C LEU A 61 1.62 4.56 -11.09
N LEU A 62 2.86 4.08 -11.15
CA LEU A 62 3.20 2.69 -10.78
C LEU A 62 2.94 2.41 -9.30
N ILE A 63 3.29 3.34 -8.42
CA ILE A 63 3.02 3.26 -6.98
C ILE A 63 1.50 3.24 -6.74
N MET A 64 0.75 4.14 -7.39
CA MET A 64 -0.70 4.22 -7.28
C MET A 64 -1.38 2.93 -7.78
N HIS A 65 -0.94 2.39 -8.91
CA HIS A 65 -1.48 1.16 -9.48
C HIS A 65 -1.25 -0.08 -8.58
N ARG A 66 -0.14 -0.09 -7.84
CA ARG A 66 0.16 -1.11 -6.83
C ARG A 66 -0.53 -0.87 -5.50
N GLY A 67 -1.31 0.20 -5.34
CA GLY A 67 -1.96 0.54 -4.09
C GLY A 67 -1.01 1.16 -3.07
N TYR A 68 -0.19 2.11 -3.51
CA TYR A 68 0.66 2.98 -2.69
C TYR A 68 1.77 2.28 -1.90
N LEU A 69 2.20 1.10 -2.36
CA LEU A 69 3.26 0.32 -1.73
C LEU A 69 4.59 0.45 -2.47
N PRO A 70 5.73 0.17 -1.80
CA PRO A 70 7.03 0.23 -2.42
C PRO A 70 7.15 -0.65 -3.67
N ILE A 71 8.04 -0.23 -4.55
CA ILE A 71 8.22 -0.81 -5.89
C ILE A 71 8.94 -2.17 -5.85
N SER A 72 9.53 -2.54 -4.71
CA SER A 72 10.35 -3.75 -4.59
C SER A 72 9.52 -5.04 -4.78
N PRO A 73 10.15 -6.16 -5.22
CA PRO A 73 9.44 -7.41 -5.49
C PRO A 73 8.66 -7.97 -4.30
N LEU A 74 9.08 -7.68 -3.06
CA LEU A 74 8.46 -8.17 -1.83
C LEU A 74 7.03 -7.64 -1.62
N TRP A 75 6.71 -6.47 -2.17
CA TRP A 75 5.39 -5.85 -2.07
C TRP A 75 4.45 -6.20 -3.22
N ARG A 76 4.89 -7.07 -4.13
CA ARG A 76 4.09 -7.45 -5.30
C ARG A 76 2.80 -8.14 -4.87
N GLY A 77 1.67 -7.64 -5.37
CA GLY A 77 0.33 -8.19 -5.10
C GLY A 77 -0.30 -7.67 -3.80
N PHE A 78 0.46 -7.02 -2.93
CA PHE A 78 -0.11 -6.26 -1.83
C PHE A 78 -0.73 -4.97 -2.37
N LYS A 79 -1.79 -4.47 -1.73
CA LYS A 79 -2.47 -3.22 -2.11
C LYS A 79 -3.04 -2.52 -0.87
N ILE A 80 -2.97 -1.21 -0.80
CA ILE A 80 -3.73 -0.43 0.18
C ILE A 80 -5.02 0.07 -0.48
N ARG A 81 -6.17 -0.10 0.18
CA ARG A 81 -7.43 0.56 -0.18
C ARG A 81 -8.03 1.20 1.06
N GLY A 82 -8.16 2.53 1.05
CA GLY A 82 -8.47 3.28 2.27
C GLY A 82 -7.45 2.96 3.37
N ASP A 83 -7.92 2.50 4.52
CA ASP A 83 -7.09 2.21 5.69
C ASP A 83 -6.73 0.71 5.84
N VAL A 84 -7.01 -0.10 4.80
CA VAL A 84 -6.84 -1.56 4.84
C VAL A 84 -5.74 -2.01 3.88
N LEU A 85 -4.81 -2.83 4.39
CA LEU A 85 -3.78 -3.51 3.61
C LEU A 85 -4.28 -4.88 3.14
N TYR A 86 -4.35 -5.07 1.83
CA TYR A 86 -4.70 -6.33 1.19
C TYR A 86 -3.42 -7.11 0.87
N THR A 87 -3.40 -8.38 1.26
CA THR A 87 -2.33 -9.32 0.88
C THR A 87 -2.59 -9.92 -0.51
N PRO A 88 -1.57 -10.49 -1.18
CA PRO A 88 -1.76 -11.17 -2.46
C PRO A 88 -2.75 -12.33 -2.39
N GLY A 89 -2.91 -12.95 -1.21
CA GLY A 89 -3.90 -14.00 -0.97
C GLY A 89 -5.31 -13.50 -0.66
N GLY A 90 -5.58 -12.20 -0.81
CA GLY A 90 -6.89 -11.59 -0.60
C GLY A 90 -7.25 -11.30 0.86
N ARG A 91 -6.35 -11.54 1.82
CA ARG A 91 -6.61 -11.18 3.23
C ARG A 91 -6.52 -9.68 3.44
N GLU A 92 -7.44 -9.17 4.23
CA GLU A 92 -7.50 -7.81 4.71
C GLU A 92 -6.78 -7.70 6.06
N LEU A 93 -5.91 -6.70 6.19
CA LEU A 93 -5.17 -6.37 7.41
C LEU A 93 -5.46 -4.92 7.76
N SER A 94 -6.16 -4.71 8.86
CA SER A 94 -6.35 -3.38 9.45
C SER A 94 -5.13 -2.97 10.28
N ALA A 95 -5.04 -1.69 10.63
CA ALA A 95 -4.04 -1.21 11.59
C ALA A 95 -4.12 -1.97 12.93
N TYR A 96 -5.33 -2.32 13.40
CA TYR A 96 -5.51 -3.09 14.63
C TYR A 96 -4.92 -4.49 14.53
N ASP A 97 -5.12 -5.18 13.41
CA ASP A 97 -4.53 -6.51 13.17
C ASP A 97 -3.01 -6.44 13.22
N LEU A 98 -2.42 -5.40 12.62
CA LEU A 98 -0.98 -5.17 12.63
C LEU A 98 -0.45 -4.82 14.03
N MET A 99 -1.22 -4.09 14.86
CA MET A 99 -0.86 -3.78 16.25
C MET A 99 -0.91 -5.01 17.18
N GLU A 100 -1.80 -5.97 16.89
CA GLU A 100 -1.91 -7.24 17.61
C GLU A 100 -0.77 -8.21 17.28
N LEU A 101 -0.09 -8.03 16.15
CA LEU A 101 1.07 -8.82 15.76
C LEU A 101 2.29 -8.40 16.60
N ASP A 102 2.74 -9.31 17.46
CA ASP A 102 4.04 -9.20 18.13
C ASP A 102 5.10 -9.85 17.22
N ILE A 103 5.81 -9.03 16.42
CA ILE A 103 6.89 -9.55 15.57
C ILE A 103 8.12 -9.77 16.46
N ARG A 104 8.30 -11.02 16.92
CA ARG A 104 9.53 -11.42 17.61
C ARG A 104 10.57 -11.83 16.58
N MET A 105 11.54 -10.95 16.37
CA MET A 105 12.74 -11.24 15.58
C MET A 105 13.71 -12.06 16.44
N SER A 106 14.12 -13.25 15.98
CA SER A 106 15.24 -13.98 16.58
C SER A 106 16.49 -13.67 15.78
N LEU A 107 17.49 -13.06 16.41
CA LEU A 107 18.79 -12.78 15.78
C LEU A 107 19.63 -14.05 15.55
N LYS A 108 19.16 -15.24 15.96
CA LYS A 108 19.89 -16.51 15.86
C LYS A 108 19.53 -17.36 14.64
N THR A 109 18.53 -16.94 13.85
CA THR A 109 18.03 -17.72 12.70
C THR A 109 18.02 -16.84 11.46
N THR A 110 18.50 -17.34 10.32
CA THR A 110 18.55 -16.63 9.03
C THR A 110 17.18 -16.29 8.42
N SER A 111 16.09 -16.58 9.14
CA SER A 111 14.71 -16.26 8.77
C SER A 111 14.18 -15.10 9.61
N ASN A 112 13.79 -14.00 8.95
CA ASN A 112 13.29 -12.77 9.56
C ASN A 112 11.93 -12.89 10.28
N VAL A 113 11.36 -14.08 10.44
CA VAL A 113 10.12 -14.29 11.20
C VAL A 113 10.19 -15.64 11.90
N VAL A 114 10.16 -15.65 13.24
CA VAL A 114 10.25 -16.90 14.02
C VAL A 114 8.88 -17.43 14.45
N GLN A 115 7.93 -16.57 14.84
CA GLN A 115 6.55 -17.00 15.15
C GLN A 115 5.54 -15.85 14.96
N PHE A 116 4.41 -16.10 14.30
CA PHE A 116 3.24 -15.23 14.34
C PHE A 116 2.41 -15.58 15.57
N ARG A 117 2.45 -14.75 16.62
CA ARG A 117 1.60 -14.93 17.80
C ARG A 117 0.75 -13.69 18.02
N ARG A 118 -0.58 -13.86 17.99
CA ARG A 118 -1.49 -12.82 18.45
C ARG A 118 -1.22 -12.54 19.94
N LYS A 119 -1.09 -11.26 20.31
CA LYS A 119 -0.99 -10.87 21.73
C LYS A 119 -2.20 -11.44 22.49
N LYS A 120 -1.95 -12.23 23.54
CA LYS A 120 -3.03 -12.71 24.40
C LYS A 120 -3.66 -11.51 25.10
N LYS A 121 -4.96 -11.25 24.87
CA LYS A 121 -5.71 -10.22 25.60
C LYS A 121 -5.64 -10.52 27.10
N LYS A 122 -5.08 -9.59 27.90
CA LYS A 122 -5.13 -9.68 29.37
C LYS A 122 -6.59 -9.57 29.78
N ARG A 123 -7.22 -10.70 30.15
CA ARG A 123 -8.52 -10.68 30.81
C ARG A 123 -8.33 -10.10 32.20
N TYR A 124 -8.72 -8.85 32.40
CA TYR A 124 -8.86 -8.30 33.74
C TYR A 124 -10.01 -9.06 34.42
N ARG A 125 -9.68 -9.92 35.38
CA ARG A 125 -10.69 -10.47 36.30
C ARG A 125 -11.17 -9.33 37.16
N LEU A 126 -12.39 -8.86 36.92
CA LEU A 126 -13.11 -8.05 37.90
C LEU A 126 -13.21 -8.88 39.18
N LYS A 127 -12.48 -8.51 40.23
CA LYS A 127 -12.71 -9.07 41.56
C LYS A 127 -14.10 -8.62 41.98
N SER A 128 -15.07 -9.53 42.03
CA SER A 128 -16.35 -9.25 42.68
C SER A 128 -16.05 -8.86 44.12
N LYS A 129 -16.45 -7.65 44.54
CA LYS A 129 -16.43 -7.26 45.95
C LYS A 129 -17.36 -8.22 46.72
N GLN A 130 -16.80 -9.27 47.31
CA GLN A 130 -17.48 -10.04 48.34
C GLN A 130 -17.53 -9.17 49.61
N GLY A 131 -18.74 -8.98 50.15
CA GLY A 131 -18.92 -8.58 51.54
C GLY A 131 -19.47 -7.18 51.80
N LEU A 132 -20.68 -6.87 51.33
CA LEU A 132 -21.56 -5.95 52.07
C LEU A 132 -22.41 -6.81 53.01
N ARG A 133 -21.95 -6.95 54.27
CA ARG A 133 -22.80 -7.46 55.35
C ARG A 133 -23.93 -6.45 55.54
N LYS A 134 -25.18 -6.89 55.36
CA LYS A 134 -26.36 -6.10 55.71
C LYS A 134 -26.40 -5.97 57.25
N PRO A 135 -26.54 -4.77 57.82
CA PRO A 135 -26.87 -4.65 59.23
C PRO A 135 -28.32 -5.11 59.45
N CYS A 136 -28.53 -5.86 60.51
CA CYS A 136 -29.84 -6.25 61.03
C CYS A 136 -30.61 -5.03 61.55
#